data_AF-A0A969NCQ0-F1
#
_entry.id   AF-A0A969NCQ0-F1
#
_cell.length_a   1.000
_cell.length_b   1.000
_cell.length_c   1.000
_cell.angle_alpha   90.00
_cell.angle_beta   90.00
_cell.angle_gamma   90.00
#
_symmetry.space_group_name_H-M   'P 1'
#
loop_
_entity.id
_entity.type
_entity.pdbx_description
1 polymer ?
#
loop_
_entity_poly.entity_id
_entity_poly.type
_entity_poly.pdbx_seq_one_letter_code
_entity_poly.pdbx_strand_id
1 'polypeptide(L)' 'MKFYGYILVLIVFIVACTKPGEKNNISFLHTQGQDIVNESGERIYLKGVGLGNWLLPEGYMWKFGKD' A
#
# COMPACT_ATOMS: atom_id res chain seq x y z
N MET A 1 -24.99 -3.77 -42.87
CA MET A 1 -25.16 -4.60 -41.65
C MET A 1 -23.84 -5.08 -41.06
N LYS A 2 -22.91 -5.67 -41.83
CA LYS A 2 -21.59 -6.13 -41.31
C LYS A 2 -20.69 -5.02 -40.75
N PHE A 3 -20.72 -3.82 -41.36
CA PHE A 3 -19.90 -2.66 -40.94
C PHE A 3 -20.25 -2.16 -39.52
N TYR A 4 -21.54 -2.14 -39.16
CA TYR A 4 -22.00 -1.78 -37.81
C TYR A 4 -21.61 -2.83 -36.76
N GLY A 5 -21.52 -4.11 -37.15
CA GLY A 5 -21.04 -5.17 -36.27
C GLY A 5 -19.58 -4.97 -35.88
N TYR A 6 -18.71 -4.58 -36.82
CA TYR A 6 -17.31 -4.28 -36.54
C TYR A 6 -17.13 -3.05 -35.64
N ILE A 7 -17.95 -2.00 -35.85
CA ILE A 7 -17.94 -0.81 -34.99
C ILE A 7 -18.34 -1.18 -33.55
N LEU A 8 -19.35 -2.03 -33.38
CA LEU A 8 -19.80 -2.48 -32.06
C LEU A 8 -18.74 -3.32 -31.34
N VAL A 9 -18.05 -4.21 -32.06
CA VAL A 9 -16.93 -5.00 -31.50
C VAL A 9 -15.77 -4.12 -31.08
N LEU A 10 -15.41 -3.10 -31.88
CA LEU A 10 -14.37 -2.14 -31.53
C LEU A 10 -14.71 -1.34 -30.26
N ILE A 11 -15.96 -0.90 -30.13
CA ILE A 11 -16.42 -0.16 -28.93
C ILE A 11 -16.33 -1.03 -27.69
N VAL A 12 -16.75 -2.31 -27.76
CA VAL A 12 -16.64 -3.26 -26.64
C VAL A 12 -15.17 -3.47 -26.23
N PHE A 13 -14.27 -3.55 -27.21
CA PHE A 13 -12.84 -3.71 -26.96
C PHE A 13 -12.21 -2.48 -26.27
N ILE A 14 -12.62 -1.28 -26.67
CA ILE A 14 -12.14 -0.03 -26.06
C ILE A 14 -12.63 0.11 -24.62
N VAL A 15 -13.89 -0.23 -24.35
CA VAL A 15 -14.47 -0.20 -22.99
C VAL A 15 -13.84 -1.23 -22.06
N ALA A 16 -13.46 -2.42 -22.56
CA ALA A 16 -12.77 -3.43 -21.77
C ALA A 16 -11.36 -3.00 -21.30
N CYS A 17 -10.77 -1.98 -21.94
CA CYS A 17 -9.40 -1.54 -21.66
C CYS A 17 -9.34 -0.32 -20.71
N THR A 18 -10.46 0.28 -20.35
CA THR A 18 -10.47 1.40 -19.39
C THR A 18 -10.33 0.87 -17.97
N LYS A 19 -9.10 0.69 -17.50
CA LYS A 19 -8.84 0.54 -16.06
C LYS A 19 -9.14 1.89 -15.39
N PRO A 20 -10.00 1.94 -14.35
CA PRO A 20 -10.18 3.17 -13.58
C PRO A 20 -8.82 3.58 -13.00
N GLY A 21 -8.44 4.83 -13.24
CA GLY A 21 -7.18 5.37 -12.75
C GLY A 21 -7.11 5.28 -11.23
N GLU A 22 -6.06 4.62 -10.74
CA GLU A 22 -5.79 4.46 -9.31
C GLU A 22 -5.56 5.85 -8.70
N LYS A 23 -6.52 6.32 -7.91
CA LYS A 23 -6.34 7.55 -7.13
C LYS A 23 -5.34 7.21 -6.03
N ASN A 24 -4.12 7.73 -6.14
CA ASN A 24 -3.10 7.71 -5.09
C ASN A 24 -3.54 8.58 -3.91
N ASN A 25 -4.59 8.17 -3.20
CA ASN A 25 -4.84 8.67 -1.85
C ASN A 25 -3.95 7.86 -0.93
N ILE A 26 -3.13 8.55 -0.14
CA ILE A 26 -2.37 7.93 0.95
C ILE A 26 -3.43 7.42 1.94
N SER A 27 -3.69 6.11 1.92
CA SER A 27 -4.67 5.48 2.81
C SER A 27 -4.02 5.11 4.13
N PHE A 28 -4.71 5.39 5.24
CA PHE A 28 -4.24 5.03 6.57
C PHE A 28 -4.71 3.64 6.96
N LEU A 29 -3.80 2.83 7.51
CA LEU A 29 -4.16 1.55 8.13
C LEU A 29 -4.78 1.80 9.51
N HIS A 30 -5.76 0.99 9.87
CA HIS A 30 -6.39 1.01 11.19
C HIS A 30 -6.58 -0.41 11.72
N THR A 31 -7.05 -0.53 12.96
CA THR A 31 -7.30 -1.83 13.58
C THR A 31 -8.79 -2.17 13.57
N GLN A 32 -9.10 -3.43 13.31
CA GLN A 32 -10.41 -4.02 13.51
C GLN A 32 -10.24 -5.24 14.43
N GLY A 33 -10.46 -5.04 15.73
CA GLY A 33 -10.15 -6.05 16.73
C GLY A 33 -8.65 -6.33 16.79
N GLN A 34 -8.23 -7.55 16.44
CA GLN A 34 -6.81 -7.96 16.42
C GLN A 34 -6.15 -7.79 15.06
N ASP A 35 -6.90 -7.39 14.03
CA ASP A 35 -6.40 -7.29 12.67
C ASP A 35 -6.02 -5.86 12.30
N ILE A 36 -4.95 -5.72 11.50
CA ILE A 36 -4.65 -4.47 10.79
C ILE A 36 -5.37 -4.52 9.44
N VAL A 37 -6.16 -3.49 9.14
CA VAL A 37 -6.97 -3.40 7.92
C VAL A 37 -6.78 -2.07 7.20
N ASN A 38 -7.04 -2.05 5.89
CA ASN A 38 -7.12 -0.83 5.08
C ASN A 38 -8.56 -0.24 5.11
N GLU A 39 -8.80 0.84 4.37
CA GLU A 39 -10.13 1.48 4.28
C GLU A 39 -11.23 0.60 3.67
N SER A 40 -10.88 -0.42 2.88
CA SER A 40 -11.84 -1.40 2.38
C SER A 40 -12.11 -2.56 3.35
N GLY A 41 -11.53 -2.52 4.56
CA GLY A 41 -11.66 -3.58 5.57
C GLY A 41 -10.86 -4.85 5.23
N GLU A 42 -9.96 -4.79 4.25
CA GLU A 42 -9.11 -5.91 3.88
C GLU A 42 -7.97 -6.03 4.88
N ARG A 43 -7.74 -7.25 5.37
CA ARG A 43 -6.66 -7.55 6.32
C ARG A 43 -5.30 -7.46 5.65
N ILE A 44 -4.39 -6.70 6.26
CA ILE A 44 -3.02 -6.48 5.79
C ILE A 44 -2.03 -7.19 6.71
N TYR A 45 -1.08 -7.92 6.11
CA TYR A 45 0.03 -8.55 6.82
C TYR A 45 1.32 -7.75 6.60
N LEU A 46 1.79 -7.08 7.66
CA LEU A 46 3.06 -6.35 7.62
C LEU A 46 4.24 -7.33 7.68
N LYS A 47 5.11 -7.26 6.68
CA LYS A 47 6.38 -8.00 6.64
C LYS A 47 7.50 -6.99 6.51
N GLY A 48 8.49 -7.07 7.38
CA GLY A 48 9.62 -6.15 7.40
C GLY A 48 10.87 -6.81 7.95
N VAL A 49 11.98 -6.10 7.85
CA VAL A 49 13.27 -6.47 8.43
C VAL A 49 13.62 -5.47 9.53
N GLY A 50 14.14 -5.96 10.65
CA GLY A 50 14.65 -5.11 11.73
C GLY A 50 16.10 -4.71 11.45
N LEU A 51 16.37 -3.42 11.31
CA LEU A 51 17.73 -2.90 11.05
C LEU A 51 18.64 -2.93 12.29
N GLY A 52 18.10 -3.20 13.48
CA GLY A 52 18.87 -3.27 14.72
C GLY A 52 19.46 -1.93 15.17
N ASN A 53 20.26 -1.96 16.23
CA ASN A 53 21.10 -0.85 16.76
C ASN A 53 20.44 0.26 17.60
N TRP A 54 19.11 0.42 17.63
CA TRP A 54 18.49 1.54 18.37
C TRP A 54 18.36 1.36 19.91
N LEU A 55 18.53 0.14 20.42
CA LEU A 55 18.42 -0.18 21.86
C LEU A 55 19.77 -0.51 22.53
N LEU A 56 20.88 -0.43 21.81
CA LEU A 56 22.21 -0.56 22.39
C LEU A 56 22.73 0.85 22.63
N PRO A 57 22.72 1.37 23.88
CA PRO A 57 23.18 2.73 24.10
C PRO A 57 24.67 2.77 23.75
N GLU A 58 25.02 3.55 22.74
CA GLU A 58 26.39 3.74 22.29
C GLU A 58 27.19 4.43 23.40
N GLY A 59 28.51 4.22 23.47
CA GLY A 59 29.36 4.66 24.59
C GLY A 59 29.21 6.14 24.99
N TYR A 60 28.89 7.03 24.05
CA TYR A 60 28.66 8.45 24.32
C TYR A 60 27.35 8.75 25.07
N MET A 61 26.39 7.84 25.07
CA MET A 61 25.08 8.00 25.71
C MET A 61 25.14 7.84 27.24
N TRP A 62 26.13 7.10 27.73
CA TRP A 62 26.29 6.78 29.15
C TRP A 62 26.86 7.93 29.98
N LYS A 63 27.35 8.99 29.33
CA LYS A 63 27.90 10.19 29.98
C LYS A 63 28.85 9.88 31.15
N PHE A 64 29.72 8.86 31.04
CA PHE A 64 30.75 8.53 32.04
C PHE A 64 31.87 9.58 32.16
N GLY A 65 31.62 10.82 31.75
CA GLY A 65 32.53 11.93 31.95
C GLY A 65 32.75 12.16 33.44
N LYS A 66 34.00 12.47 33.79
CA LYS A 66 34.41 12.82 35.14
C LYS A 66 33.98 14.27 35.41
N ASP A 67 33.32 14.49 36.54
CA ASP A 67 33.15 15.83 37.13
C ASP A 67 34.50 16.54 37.25
#